data_AF-A0AA43FLB5-F1
#
_entry.id   AF-A0AA43FLB5-F1
#
_cell.length_a   1.000
_cell.length_b   1.000
_cell.length_c   1.000
_cell.angle_alpha   90.00
_cell.angle_beta   90.00
_cell.angle_gamma   90.00
#
_symmetry.space_group_name_H-M   'P 1'
#
loop_
_entity.id
_entity.type
_entity.pdbx_description
1 polymer ?
#
loop_
_entity_poly.entity_id
_entity_poly.type
_entity_poly.pdbx_seq_one_letter_code
_entity_poly.pdbx_strand_id
1 'polypeptide(L)'
;MTRILALAVSVLMAAAPAAMAADGKALVESNKCGSCHQMAGPAVKTIAEVLKRKAPDLFYAGSKFNKDWLVKYIQSPTTLRPGGVVYLNSLTTEGEADVVKNPPKCASKLSAGDAAAVADYLMTLKDASMKTGVFKQEKKVKKAR
;
A
#
# COMPACT_ATOMS: atom_id res chain seq x y z
N MET A 1 -14.95 1.83 69.14
CA MET A 1 -13.71 1.18 68.64
C MET A 1 -14.08 0.20 67.54
N THR A 2 -14.00 0.57 66.27
CA THR A 2 -13.51 -0.32 65.19
C THR A 2 -13.28 0.49 63.91
N ARG A 3 -12.15 0.20 63.27
CA ARG A 3 -11.42 1.06 62.34
C ARG A 3 -11.94 0.93 60.92
N ILE A 4 -11.88 2.07 60.23
CA ILE A 4 -11.94 2.24 58.78
C ILE A 4 -10.89 1.34 58.11
N LEU A 5 -11.29 0.48 57.18
CA LEU A 5 -10.40 -0.04 56.14
C LEU A 5 -10.96 0.37 54.78
N ALA A 6 -10.45 1.49 54.27
CA ALA A 6 -10.59 1.85 52.87
C ALA A 6 -9.63 0.98 52.04
N LEU A 7 -10.17 0.08 51.21
CA LEU A 7 -9.38 -0.56 50.17
C LEU A 7 -9.12 0.46 49.06
N ALA A 8 -7.91 1.00 49.02
CA ALA A 8 -7.42 1.73 47.86
C ALA A 8 -7.10 0.72 46.75
N VAL A 9 -8.01 0.60 45.76
CA VAL A 9 -7.74 -0.11 44.51
C VAL A 9 -6.94 0.83 43.60
N SER A 10 -5.61 0.71 43.67
CA SER A 10 -4.71 1.38 42.75
C SER A 10 -4.81 0.73 41.37
N VAL A 11 -5.64 1.29 40.49
CA VAL A 11 -5.65 0.93 39.06
C VAL A 11 -4.39 1.53 38.43
N LEU A 12 -3.36 0.70 38.28
CA LEU A 12 -2.19 1.05 37.48
C LEU A 12 -2.60 0.95 36.01
N MET A 13 -3.02 2.08 35.44
CA MET A 13 -3.31 2.20 34.01
C MET A 13 -1.99 2.05 33.24
N ALA A 14 -1.70 0.84 32.77
CA ALA A 14 -0.59 0.62 31.85
C ALA A 14 -0.90 1.35 30.54
N ALA A 15 -0.34 2.54 30.38
CA ALA A 15 -0.29 3.20 29.08
C ALA A 15 0.54 2.31 28.15
N ALA A 16 -0.12 1.62 27.23
CA ALA A 16 0.56 0.95 26.13
C ALA A 16 1.43 1.99 25.41
N PRO A 17 2.69 1.69 25.08
CA PRO A 17 3.48 2.58 24.26
C PRO A 17 2.73 2.77 22.94
N ALA A 18 2.26 3.98 22.68
CA ALA A 18 2.00 4.39 21.32
C ALA A 18 3.35 4.26 20.61
N ALA A 19 3.51 3.17 19.84
CA ALA A 19 4.67 2.98 19.00
C ALA A 19 4.88 4.31 18.27
N MET A 20 6.02 4.96 18.51
CA MET A 20 6.41 6.17 17.81
C MET A 20 6.32 5.85 16.32
N ALA A 21 5.25 6.29 15.67
CA ALA A 21 5.03 5.97 14.28
C ALA A 21 6.21 6.57 13.51
N ALA A 22 7.04 5.71 12.92
CA ALA A 22 8.10 6.16 12.04
C ALA A 22 7.47 7.04 10.95
N ASP A 23 8.16 8.10 10.54
CA ASP A 23 7.68 8.95 9.45
C ASP A 23 7.57 8.09 8.17
N GLY A 24 6.34 7.85 7.72
CA GLY A 24 6.06 7.02 6.54
C GLY A 24 6.75 7.53 5.28
N LYS A 25 6.94 8.85 5.14
CA LYS A 25 7.67 9.44 4.02
C LYS A 25 9.16 9.09 4.09
N ALA A 26 9.77 9.24 5.26
CA ALA A 26 11.16 8.87 5.49
C ALA A 26 11.40 7.36 5.26
N LEU A 27 10.43 6.52 5.63
CA LEU A 27 10.48 5.09 5.32
C LEU A 27 10.41 4.80 3.82
N VAL A 28 9.54 5.48 3.08
CA VAL A 28 9.46 5.38 1.61
C VAL A 28 10.79 5.76 0.94
N GLU A 29 11.44 6.81 1.43
CA GLU A 29 12.72 7.27 0.90
C GLU A 29 13.86 6.30 1.25
N SER A 30 13.98 5.90 2.51
CA SER A 30 15.04 5.00 2.98
C SER A 30 14.94 3.60 2.39
N ASN A 31 13.73 3.10 2.13
CA ASN A 31 13.48 1.84 1.42
C ASN A 31 13.54 2.00 -0.11
N LYS A 32 13.89 3.18 -0.63
CA LYS A 32 14.09 3.48 -2.05
C LYS A 32 12.90 3.09 -2.93
N CYS A 33 11.66 3.28 -2.46
CA CYS A 33 10.46 2.94 -3.24
C CYS A 33 10.45 3.67 -4.59
N GLY A 34 10.96 4.91 -4.62
CA GLY A 34 11.12 5.72 -5.83
C GLY A 34 12.09 5.18 -6.89
N SER A 35 12.88 4.15 -6.58
CA SER A 35 13.77 3.50 -7.56
C SER A 35 13.02 2.67 -8.61
N CYS A 36 11.80 2.24 -8.26
CA CYS A 36 10.93 1.44 -9.12
C CYS A 36 9.59 2.12 -9.40
N HIS A 37 9.04 2.83 -8.40
CA HIS A 37 7.74 3.47 -8.47
C HIS A 37 7.86 4.96 -8.77
N GLN A 38 6.99 5.47 -9.63
CA GLN A 38 6.81 6.91 -9.77
C GLN A 38 6.04 7.46 -8.55
N MET A 39 6.70 8.29 -7.75
CA MET A 39 6.14 8.86 -6.52
C MET A 39 5.50 10.23 -6.73
N ALA A 40 5.81 10.91 -7.85
CA ALA A 40 5.27 12.21 -8.21
C ALA A 40 4.50 12.14 -9.54
N GLY A 41 3.35 12.80 -9.59
CA GLY A 41 2.56 12.92 -10.82
C GLY A 41 2.99 14.10 -11.69
N PRO A 42 2.33 14.29 -12.84
CA PRO A 42 1.30 13.42 -13.41
C PRO A 42 1.88 12.15 -14.06
N ALA A 43 1.02 11.20 -14.41
CA ALA A 43 1.43 10.03 -15.16
C ALA A 43 2.05 10.41 -16.51
N VAL A 44 3.04 9.64 -16.95
CA VAL A 44 3.63 9.78 -18.29
C VAL A 44 2.58 9.49 -19.37
N LYS A 45 2.70 10.18 -20.51
CA LYS A 45 1.67 10.19 -21.57
C LYS A 45 2.07 9.46 -22.86
N THR A 46 3.29 8.96 -22.96
CA THR A 46 3.79 8.28 -24.17
C THR A 46 4.09 6.81 -23.90
N ILE A 47 3.91 5.96 -24.92
CA ILE A 47 4.22 4.53 -24.81
C ILE A 47 5.69 4.29 -24.47
N ALA A 48 6.60 5.04 -25.09
CA ALA A 48 8.04 4.93 -24.80
C ALA A 48 8.36 5.15 -23.31
N GLU A 49 7.71 6.11 -22.66
CA GLU A 49 7.89 6.35 -21.22
C GLU A 49 7.20 5.29 -20.35
N VAL A 50 6.01 4.81 -20.77
CA VAL A 50 5.32 3.70 -20.08
C VAL A 50 6.18 2.43 -20.08
N LEU A 51 6.86 2.12 -21.18
CA LEU A 51 7.75 0.97 -21.32
C LEU A 51 9.02 1.06 -20.45
N LYS A 52 9.40 2.25 -19.99
CA LYS A 52 10.55 2.44 -19.06
C LYS A 52 10.17 2.20 -17.60
N ARG A 53 8.88 2.12 -17.27
CA ARG A 53 8.44 1.86 -15.88
C ARG A 53 8.99 0.53 -15.39
N LYS A 54 9.26 0.45 -14.09
CA LYS A 54 9.68 -0.79 -13.42
C LYS A 54 8.60 -1.35 -12.51
N ALA A 55 7.73 -0.47 -11.99
CA ALA A 55 6.61 -0.81 -11.13
C ALA A 55 5.45 0.19 -11.34
N PRO A 56 4.22 -0.12 -10.88
CA PRO A 56 3.10 0.81 -10.94
C PRO A 56 3.36 2.13 -10.23
N ASP A 57 2.89 3.22 -10.80
CA ASP A 57 2.95 4.54 -10.18
C ASP A 57 2.21 4.57 -8.83
N LEU A 58 2.77 5.25 -7.82
CA LEU A 58 2.24 5.38 -6.47
C LEU A 58 1.80 6.81 -6.10
N PHE A 59 2.03 7.81 -6.97
CA PHE A 59 1.65 9.22 -6.71
C PHE A 59 0.15 9.46 -6.46
N TYR A 60 -0.71 8.47 -6.73
CA TYR A 60 -2.15 8.50 -6.49
C TYR A 60 -2.65 7.28 -5.69
N ALA A 61 -1.77 6.63 -4.93
CA ALA A 61 -2.10 5.40 -4.20
C ALA A 61 -3.33 5.56 -3.28
N GLY A 62 -3.47 6.68 -2.58
CA GLY A 62 -4.60 7.01 -1.72
C GLY A 62 -5.92 7.24 -2.44
N SER A 63 -5.90 7.44 -3.76
CA SER A 63 -7.11 7.47 -4.59
C SER A 63 -7.55 6.08 -5.07
N LYS A 64 -6.68 5.06 -4.97
CA LYS A 64 -6.88 3.74 -5.57
C LYS A 64 -7.07 2.62 -4.55
N PHE A 65 -6.35 2.67 -3.45
CA PHE A 65 -6.27 1.55 -2.52
C PHE A 65 -7.00 1.81 -1.20
N ASN A 66 -7.36 0.72 -0.51
CA ASN A 66 -7.80 0.77 0.87
C ASN A 66 -6.60 0.62 1.80
N LYS A 67 -6.56 1.38 2.90
CA LYS A 67 -5.44 1.38 3.86
C LYS A 67 -5.17 -0.01 4.44
N ASP A 68 -6.20 -0.71 4.93
CA ASP A 68 -6.02 -2.03 5.55
C ASP A 68 -5.48 -3.06 4.55
N TRP A 69 -5.89 -2.94 3.29
CA TRP A 69 -5.34 -3.75 2.21
C TRP A 69 -3.86 -3.42 1.96
N LEU A 70 -3.49 -2.13 1.90
CA LEU A 70 -2.09 -1.72 1.72
C LEU A 70 -1.20 -2.24 2.85
N VAL A 71 -1.62 -2.09 4.09
CA VAL A 71 -0.88 -2.57 5.26
C VAL A 71 -0.61 -4.07 5.17
N LYS A 72 -1.61 -4.88 4.79
CA LYS A 72 -1.46 -6.32 4.61
C LYS A 72 -0.55 -6.66 3.43
N TYR A 73 -0.73 -5.97 2.30
CA TYR A 73 0.04 -6.21 1.09
C TYR A 73 1.53 -5.88 1.29
N ILE A 74 1.86 -4.77 1.96
CA ILE A 74 3.25 -4.37 2.21
C ILE A 74 3.97 -5.35 3.17
N GLN A 75 3.23 -5.99 4.09
CA GLN A 75 3.79 -7.02 4.98
C GLN A 75 4.02 -8.37 4.29
N SER A 76 3.29 -8.65 3.22
CA SER A 76 3.40 -9.91 2.48
C SER A 76 3.05 -9.68 1.01
N PRO A 77 3.95 -9.04 0.24
CA PRO A 77 3.64 -8.68 -1.13
C PRO A 77 3.61 -9.93 -2.00
N THR A 78 2.50 -10.13 -2.71
CA THR A 78 2.30 -11.24 -3.64
C THR A 78 2.09 -10.73 -5.05
N THR A 79 2.50 -11.49 -6.06
CA THR A 79 2.23 -11.16 -7.47
C THR A 79 0.72 -11.10 -7.74
N LEU A 80 0.19 -9.90 -7.96
CA LEU A 80 -1.24 -9.71 -8.29
C LEU A 80 -1.54 -10.02 -9.76
N ARG A 81 -0.59 -9.75 -10.66
CA ARG A 81 -0.71 -9.96 -12.11
C ARG A 81 0.61 -10.50 -12.64
N PRO A 82 0.66 -11.74 -13.17
CA PRO A 82 1.88 -12.32 -13.70
C PRO A 82 2.52 -11.50 -14.82
N GLY A 83 1.73 -10.97 -15.77
CA GLY A 83 2.22 -10.07 -16.82
C GLY A 83 2.62 -8.67 -16.32
N GLY A 84 2.49 -8.38 -15.02
CA GLY A 84 2.87 -7.11 -14.43
C GLY A 84 2.06 -5.90 -14.90
N VAL A 85 2.59 -4.71 -14.61
CA VAL A 85 2.04 -3.42 -15.08
C VAL A 85 2.69 -2.99 -16.40
N VAL A 86 3.84 -3.59 -16.74
CA VAL A 86 4.60 -3.32 -17.96
C VAL A 86 4.51 -4.56 -18.85
N TYR A 87 3.26 -4.88 -19.21
CA TYR A 87 2.85 -6.11 -19.91
C TYR A 87 3.79 -6.48 -21.06
N LEU A 88 4.09 -5.51 -21.93
CA LEU A 88 4.92 -5.70 -23.12
C LEU A 88 6.39 -6.06 -22.82
N ASN A 89 6.92 -5.74 -21.65
CA ASN A 89 8.30 -6.07 -21.28
C ASN A 89 8.44 -7.47 -20.65
N SER A 90 7.32 -8.07 -20.23
CA SER A 90 7.30 -9.34 -19.50
C SER A 90 6.64 -10.47 -20.31
N LEU A 91 6.44 -10.26 -21.61
CA LEU A 91 5.81 -11.23 -22.50
C LEU A 91 6.68 -11.53 -23.69
N THR A 92 6.50 -12.73 -24.20
CA THR A 92 7.01 -13.15 -25.50
C THR A 92 5.90 -13.91 -26.20
N THR A 93 5.73 -13.65 -27.49
CA THR A 93 4.81 -14.44 -28.31
C THR A 93 5.53 -15.73 -28.70
N GLU A 94 4.97 -16.86 -28.28
CA GLU A 94 5.47 -18.20 -28.61
C GLU A 94 4.37 -18.92 -29.39
N GLY A 95 4.57 -19.09 -30.71
CA GLY A 95 3.53 -19.58 -31.61
C GLY A 95 2.34 -18.64 -31.68
N GLU A 96 1.15 -19.12 -31.32
CA GLU A 96 -0.11 -18.36 -31.30
C GLU A 96 -0.48 -17.80 -29.92
N ALA A 97 0.39 -17.96 -28.91
CA ALA A 97 0.10 -17.57 -27.53
C ALA A 97 1.13 -16.57 -26.98
N ASP A 98 0.65 -15.64 -26.15
CA ASP A 98 1.51 -14.77 -25.36
C ASP A 98 1.87 -15.44 -24.02
N VAL A 99 3.17 -15.60 -23.80
CA VAL A 99 3.73 -16.29 -22.62
C VAL A 99 4.45 -15.28 -21.73
N VAL A 100 4.15 -15.31 -20.43
CA VAL A 100 4.82 -14.47 -19.42
C VAL A 100 6.20 -15.01 -19.13
N LYS A 101 7.24 -14.21 -19.39
CA LYS A 101 8.63 -14.56 -19.15
C LYS A 101 9.30 -13.56 -18.23
N ASN A 102 9.93 -14.06 -17.17
CA ASN A 102 10.68 -13.28 -16.18
C ASN A 102 9.93 -12.08 -15.59
N PRO A 103 8.74 -12.26 -15.00
CA PRO A 103 8.01 -11.14 -14.42
C PRO A 103 8.79 -10.57 -13.23
N PRO A 104 8.80 -9.22 -13.06
CA PRO A 104 9.46 -8.60 -11.92
C PRO A 104 8.84 -9.10 -10.62
N LYS A 105 9.68 -9.60 -9.71
CA LYS A 105 9.24 -10.03 -8.38
C LYS A 105 8.93 -8.81 -7.51
N CYS A 106 7.92 -8.91 -6.67
CA CYS A 106 7.66 -7.89 -5.65
C CYS A 106 8.82 -7.86 -4.64
N ALA A 107 9.42 -6.69 -4.42
CA ALA A 107 10.74 -6.61 -3.79
C ALA A 107 10.73 -6.24 -2.30
N SER A 108 9.70 -5.53 -1.80
CA SER A 108 9.80 -4.86 -0.50
C SER A 108 8.74 -5.32 0.49
N LYS A 109 9.13 -6.23 1.39
CA LYS A 109 8.37 -6.61 2.59
C LYS A 109 8.81 -5.74 3.75
N LEU A 110 7.88 -5.09 4.45
CA LEU A 110 8.17 -4.31 5.66
C LEU A 110 7.60 -4.97 6.92
N SER A 111 8.07 -4.52 8.10
CA SER A 111 7.48 -4.88 9.39
C SER A 111 6.04 -4.36 9.50
N ALA A 112 5.26 -4.88 10.46
CA ALA A 112 3.88 -4.42 10.64
C ALA A 112 3.79 -2.90 10.95
N GLY A 113 4.71 -2.38 11.78
CA GLY A 113 4.78 -0.97 12.12
C GLY A 113 5.15 -0.08 10.93
N ASP A 114 6.21 -0.46 10.22
CA ASP A 114 6.66 0.30 9.04
C ASP A 114 5.63 0.23 7.91
N ALA A 115 4.97 -0.91 7.72
CA ALA A 115 3.90 -1.07 6.74
C ALA A 115 2.71 -0.16 7.06
N ALA A 116 2.36 0.01 8.34
CA ALA A 116 1.32 0.93 8.77
C ALA A 116 1.70 2.38 8.46
N ALA A 117 2.91 2.81 8.85
CA ALA A 117 3.42 4.15 8.60
C ALA A 117 3.53 4.48 7.10
N VAL A 118 4.07 3.57 6.29
CA VAL A 118 4.16 3.73 4.84
C VAL A 118 2.76 3.77 4.22
N ALA A 119 1.84 2.91 4.64
CA ALA A 119 0.47 2.96 4.15
C ALA A 119 -0.20 4.31 4.49
N ASP A 120 0.01 4.85 5.68
CA ASP A 120 -0.48 6.18 6.05
C ASP A 120 0.02 7.26 5.10
N TYR A 121 1.33 7.29 4.82
CA TYR A 121 1.89 8.21 3.84
C TYR A 121 1.30 8.01 2.43
N LEU A 122 1.23 6.78 1.94
CA LEU A 122 0.66 6.48 0.61
C LEU A 122 -0.81 6.89 0.49
N MET A 123 -1.58 6.82 1.58
CA MET A 123 -2.98 7.27 1.60
C MET A 123 -3.13 8.79 1.47
N THR A 124 -2.08 9.56 1.78
CA THR A 124 -2.06 11.01 1.52
C THR A 124 -1.87 11.35 0.04
N LEU A 125 -1.30 10.42 -0.74
CA LEU A 125 -1.03 10.62 -2.17
C LEU A 125 -2.32 10.44 -2.98
N LYS A 126 -2.97 11.54 -3.31
CA LYS A 126 -4.25 11.56 -4.03
C LYS A 126 -4.14 12.36 -5.32
N ASP A 127 -4.76 11.84 -6.37
CA ASP A 127 -4.98 12.60 -7.59
C ASP A 127 -6.04 13.69 -7.33
N ALA A 128 -5.63 14.96 -7.50
CA ALA A 128 -6.49 16.11 -7.26
C ALA A 128 -7.70 16.18 -8.22
N SER A 129 -7.65 15.50 -9.37
CA SER A 129 -8.75 15.44 -10.32
C SER A 129 -9.85 14.44 -9.93
N MET A 130 -9.60 13.54 -8.97
CA MET A 130 -10.54 12.50 -8.55
C MET A 130 -11.56 13.02 -7.55
N LYS A 131 -12.84 12.97 -7.93
CA LYS A 131 -13.96 13.34 -7.04
C LYS A 131 -14.17 12.28 -5.95
N THR A 132 -14.29 12.71 -4.70
CA THR A 132 -14.64 11.85 -3.57
C THR A 132 -16.16 11.80 -3.37
N GLY A 133 -16.67 10.74 -2.71
CA GLY A 133 -18.10 10.63 -2.36
C GLY A 133 -19.08 10.39 -3.52
N VAL A 134 -18.57 10.20 -4.75
CA VAL A 134 -19.41 9.96 -5.94
C VAL A 134 -20.01 8.55 -5.94
N PHE A 135 -19.27 7.56 -5.41
CA PHE A 135 -19.77 6.20 -5.27
C PHE A 135 -20.67 6.09 -4.03
N LYS A 136 -21.98 5.93 -4.26
CA LYS A 136 -22.92 5.52 -3.21
C LYS A 136 -22.73 4.02 -3.02
N GLN A 137 -22.16 3.63 -1.89
CA GLN A 137 -21.95 2.22 -1.56
C GLN A 137 -23.31 1.55 -1.35
N GLU A 138 -23.91 1.02 -2.43
CA GLU A 138 -25.15 0.26 -2.33
C GLU A 138 -24.91 -1.10 -1.65
N LYS A 139 -25.99 -1.64 -1.08
CA LYS A 139 -26.03 -2.82 -0.22
C LYS A 139 -25.11 -3.93 -0.77
N LYS A 140 -24.25 -4.45 0.12
CA LYS A 140 -23.24 -5.49 -0.12
C LYS A 140 -23.62 -6.40 -1.30
N VAL A 141 -22.92 -6.24 -2.43
CA VAL A 141 -22.95 -7.21 -3.51
C VAL A 141 -22.55 -8.55 -2.90
N LYS A 142 -23.47 -9.52 -2.89
CA LYS A 142 -23.19 -10.87 -2.37
C LYS A 142 -21.98 -11.40 -3.15
N LYS A 143 -20.94 -11.82 -2.42
CA LYS A 143 -19.72 -12.39 -3.00
C LYS A 143 -20.14 -13.51 -3.95
N ALA A 144 -19.88 -13.36 -5.24
CA ALA A 144 -20.08 -14.44 -6.20
C ALA A 144 -19.24 -15.64 -5.73
N ARG A 145 -19.90 -16.78 -5.54
CA ARG A 145 -19.26 -18.04 -5.17
C ARG A 145 -18.44 -18.57 -6.33
#